data_AF-A0A151A5S9-F1
#
_entry.id   AF-A0A151A5S9-F1
#
_cell.length_a   1.000
_cell.length_b   1.000
_cell.length_c   1.000
_cell.angle_alpha   90.00
_cell.angle_beta   90.00
_cell.angle_gamma   90.00
#
_symmetry.space_group_name_H-M   'P 1'
#
loop_
_entity.id
_entity.type
_entity.pdbx_description
1 polymer ?
#
loop_
_entity_poly.entity_id
_entity_poly.type
_entity_poly.pdbx_seq_one_letter_code
_entity_poly.pdbx_strand_id
1 'polypeptide(L)'
;MLNIRKLLFYIVLFLGLIIVLPIKEPDFMTHIQQQARTKVDAWTNNSNTANNELKVPSKQEYALNNIQMNMTKAQVESKIGKAQRITTNEYGTKWYSYHTKDYHDFVMVSYIDNKVNGLYTNQNVISSQSQIKYGSPKNVVRQRLGKPITEKRKGNVLYEIDNKEYDTFKKHNIYTTAFYDKHNDNNLTSILLVSNQMENRLRSQYGAPSDDLQKSFELQNFDLVNAERVQHNLSTLTYNAAISNTARKHSKDMAKQNYFDHTDLNGNSPFDRLKSDNIDFNAAGENLAYGQVDSIYAHEGLMNSLGHRKNILRPTYNKLGVGVAFNSDKQPYWTENYTN
;
A
#
# COMPACT_ATOMS: atom_id res chain seq x y z
N MET A 1 68.72 9.55 28.08
CA MET A 1 67.82 9.01 27.04
C MET A 1 66.95 7.92 27.66
N LEU A 2 65.90 8.33 28.37
CA LEU A 2 64.99 7.45 29.11
C LEU A 2 63.56 7.92 28.81
N ASN A 3 62.64 6.96 28.64
CA ASN A 3 61.17 7.12 28.59
C ASN A 3 60.46 7.37 27.24
N ILE A 4 60.55 6.42 26.30
CA ILE A 4 59.52 6.21 25.26
C ILE A 4 58.86 4.81 25.36
N ARG A 5 59.14 4.02 26.40
CA ARG A 5 58.53 2.69 26.61
C ARG A 5 57.50 2.57 27.73
N LYS A 6 57.09 3.68 28.37
CA LYS A 6 56.01 3.70 29.38
C LYS A 6 54.71 4.42 28.96
N LEU A 7 54.65 4.98 27.74
CA LEU A 7 53.46 5.70 27.27
C LEU A 7 52.44 4.81 26.53
N LEU A 8 52.83 3.58 26.14
CA LEU A 8 51.98 2.66 25.39
C LEU A 8 51.19 1.66 26.25
N PHE A 9 51.32 1.72 27.58
CA PHE A 9 50.57 0.84 28.50
C PHE A 9 49.25 1.45 29.01
N TYR A 10 48.99 2.74 28.78
CA TYR A 10 47.77 3.42 29.24
C TYR A 10 46.75 3.74 28.14
N ILE A 11 47.02 3.40 26.87
CA ILE A 11 46.07 3.61 25.76
C ILE A 11 45.21 2.36 25.47
N VAL A 12 45.54 1.20 26.06
CA VAL A 12 44.77 -0.05 25.88
C VAL A 12 43.77 -0.33 27.03
N LEU A 13 43.64 0.58 28.00
CA LEU A 13 42.75 0.40 29.16
C LEU A 13 41.70 1.51 29.28
N PHE A 14 41.14 1.93 28.14
CA PHE A 14 39.90 2.71 28.08
C PHE A 14 38.97 2.20 26.97
N LEU A 15 38.79 0.88 26.93
CA LEU A 15 37.83 0.17 26.05
C LEU A 15 36.77 -0.59 26.87
N GLY A 16 36.39 -0.05 28.02
CA GLY A 16 35.38 -0.65 28.89
C GLY A 16 34.67 0.39 29.75
N LEU A 17 33.62 0.99 29.20
CA LEU A 17 32.33 1.32 29.84
C LEU A 17 31.53 2.22 28.88
N ILE A 18 30.65 1.63 28.07
CA ILE A 18 29.55 2.40 27.46
C ILE A 18 28.52 2.60 28.56
N ILE A 19 28.59 3.75 29.23
CA ILE A 19 27.49 4.22 30.08
C ILE A 19 26.42 4.74 29.13
N VAL A 20 25.26 4.07 29.08
CA VAL A 20 24.06 4.56 28.42
C VAL A 20 23.52 5.73 29.26
N LEU A 21 24.00 6.94 29.01
CA LEU A 21 23.34 8.16 29.47
C LEU A 21 22.18 8.47 28.51
N PRO A 22 20.97 8.79 29.02
CA PRO A 22 19.89 9.24 28.16
C PRO A 22 20.27 10.59 27.56
N ILE A 23 20.57 10.60 26.25
CA ILE A 23 20.78 11.84 25.50
C ILE A 23 19.42 12.54 25.46
N LYS A 24 19.29 13.60 26.26
CA LYS A 24 18.14 14.50 26.20
C LYS A 24 18.17 15.17 24.83
N GLU A 25 17.11 15.02 24.03
CA GLU A 25 17.05 15.63 22.71
C GLU A 25 17.34 17.14 22.81
N PRO A 26 18.20 17.69 21.94
CA PRO A 26 18.46 19.13 21.91
C PRO A 26 17.17 19.90 21.65
N ASP A 27 16.94 21.02 22.35
CA ASP A 27 15.72 21.85 22.24
C ASP A 27 15.41 22.30 20.80
N PHE A 28 16.40 22.34 19.92
CA PHE A 28 16.19 22.63 18.50
C PHE A 28 15.41 21.53 17.76
N MET A 29 15.63 20.26 18.11
CA MET A 29 14.92 19.12 17.50
C MET A 29 13.45 19.09 17.93
N THR A 30 13.17 19.38 19.20
CA THR A 30 11.79 19.50 19.70
C THR A 30 11.08 20.69 19.06
N HIS A 31 11.77 21.81 18.85
CA HIS A 31 11.22 22.94 18.08
C HIS A 31 10.95 22.61 16.62
N ILE A 32 11.82 21.88 15.91
CA ILE A 32 11.55 21.42 14.54
C ILE A 32 10.33 20.49 14.50
N GLN A 33 10.27 19.51 15.41
CA GLN A 33 9.13 18.59 15.48
C GLN A 33 7.82 19.33 15.78
N GLN A 34 7.86 20.32 16.68
CA GLN A 34 6.69 21.13 17.00
C GLN A 34 6.28 22.01 15.80
N GLN A 35 7.24 22.61 15.09
CA GLN A 35 6.98 23.37 13.87
C GLN A 35 6.39 22.49 12.75
N ALA A 36 6.91 21.28 12.56
CA ALA A 36 6.38 20.30 11.63
C ALA A 36 4.95 19.89 12.00
N ARG A 37 4.68 19.62 13.29
CA ARG A 37 3.33 19.34 13.80
C ARG A 37 2.38 20.51 13.56
N THR A 38 2.76 21.74 13.88
CA THR A 38 1.92 22.92 13.60
C THR A 38 1.69 23.16 12.11
N LYS A 39 2.64 22.81 11.23
CA LYS A 39 2.45 22.87 9.77
C LYS A 39 1.51 21.78 9.26
N VAL A 40 1.58 20.58 9.83
CA VAL A 40 0.65 19.49 9.56
C VAL A 40 -0.76 19.86 10.05
N ASP A 41 -0.88 20.40 11.26
CA ASP A 41 -2.15 20.83 11.84
C ASP A 41 -2.76 22.00 11.03
N ALA A 42 -1.94 22.96 10.60
CA ALA A 42 -2.36 24.05 9.73
C ALA A 42 -2.80 23.56 8.34
N TRP A 43 -2.13 22.54 7.77
CA TRP A 43 -2.52 21.94 6.50
C TRP A 43 -3.83 21.13 6.60
N THR A 44 -4.03 20.40 7.70
CA THR A 44 -5.29 19.69 7.97
C THR A 44 -6.47 20.63 8.19
N ASN A 45 -6.23 21.83 8.74
CA ASN A 45 -7.29 22.79 9.03
C ASN A 45 -7.63 23.72 7.85
N ASN A 46 -6.75 23.88 6.85
CA ASN A 46 -6.97 24.80 5.72
C ASN A 46 -7.50 24.17 4.43
N SER A 47 -7.77 22.86 4.42
CA SER A 47 -8.35 22.18 3.26
C SER A 47 -9.88 22.34 3.25
N ASN A 48 -10.34 23.56 2.97
CA ASN A 48 -11.75 23.88 2.73
C ASN A 48 -12.23 23.27 1.40
N THR A 49 -12.80 22.07 1.43
CA THR A 49 -13.67 21.55 0.37
C THR A 49 -14.92 20.89 0.96
N ALA A 50 -16.05 21.60 0.93
CA ALA A 50 -17.42 21.13 1.13
C ALA A 50 -17.60 19.96 2.13
N ASN A 51 -17.87 20.34 3.38
CA ASN A 51 -18.39 19.57 4.53
C ASN A 51 -18.80 18.11 4.31
N ASN A 52 -17.88 17.21 4.66
CA ASN A 52 -18.21 15.91 5.25
C ASN A 52 -17.12 15.57 6.27
N GLU A 53 -17.19 16.19 7.46
CA GLU A 53 -16.31 15.84 8.57
C GLU A 53 -16.32 14.31 8.79
N LEU A 54 -15.14 13.74 9.01
CA LEU A 54 -15.01 12.31 9.31
C LEU A 54 -15.62 12.04 10.68
N LYS A 55 -16.68 11.24 10.71
CA LYS A 55 -17.38 10.88 11.94
C LYS A 55 -16.78 9.62 12.52
N VAL A 56 -16.48 9.65 13.82
CA VAL A 56 -16.10 8.44 14.54
C VAL A 56 -17.35 7.52 14.61
N PRO A 57 -17.25 6.27 14.14
CA PRO A 57 -18.37 5.33 14.20
C PRO A 57 -18.76 5.00 15.64
N SER A 58 -20.06 4.90 15.93
CA SER A 58 -20.58 4.59 17.27
C SER A 58 -20.70 3.09 17.55
N LYS A 59 -20.83 2.26 16.50
CA LYS A 59 -21.11 0.81 16.61
C LYS A 59 -19.98 -0.09 16.12
N GLN A 60 -19.03 0.45 15.37
CA GLN A 60 -17.94 -0.30 14.75
C GLN A 60 -16.61 0.40 15.01
N GLU A 61 -15.51 -0.33 14.87
CA GLU A 61 -14.17 0.21 15.14
C GLU A 61 -13.78 1.30 14.14
N TYR A 62 -14.05 1.09 12.85
CA TYR A 62 -13.55 1.94 11.76
C TYR A 62 -14.67 2.43 10.84
N ALA A 63 -14.46 3.63 10.29
CA ALA A 63 -15.10 4.07 9.06
C ALA A 63 -14.04 4.65 8.11
N LEU A 64 -14.14 4.32 6.81
CA LEU A 64 -13.28 4.87 5.76
C LEU A 64 -14.12 5.80 4.89
N ASN A 65 -13.81 7.09 4.89
CA ASN A 65 -14.64 8.12 4.25
C ASN A 65 -16.13 8.03 4.68
N ASN A 66 -16.37 7.86 5.98
CA ASN A 66 -17.69 7.65 6.59
C ASN A 66 -18.44 6.36 6.15
N ILE A 67 -17.77 5.43 5.46
CA ILE A 67 -18.30 4.11 5.11
C ILE A 67 -17.91 3.09 6.17
N GLN A 68 -18.85 2.26 6.58
CA GLN A 68 -18.71 1.24 7.62
C GLN A 68 -19.05 -0.14 7.06
N MET A 69 -18.53 -1.17 7.71
CA MET A 69 -18.90 -2.56 7.43
C MET A 69 -20.42 -2.74 7.61
N ASN A 70 -21.02 -3.66 6.87
CA ASN A 70 -22.47 -3.92 6.84
C ASN A 70 -23.38 -2.78 6.33
N MET A 71 -22.87 -1.59 5.99
CA MET A 71 -23.68 -0.61 5.25
C MET A 71 -24.19 -1.20 3.94
N THR A 72 -25.38 -0.83 3.52
CA THR A 72 -25.88 -1.25 2.20
C THR A 72 -25.20 -0.46 1.10
N LYS A 73 -25.10 -1.04 -0.10
CA LYS A 73 -24.60 -0.34 -1.28
C LYS A 73 -25.33 0.97 -1.54
N ALA A 74 -26.65 1.00 -1.38
CA ALA A 74 -27.45 2.22 -1.49
C ALA A 74 -27.04 3.28 -0.44
N GLN A 75 -26.77 2.88 0.81
CA GLN A 75 -26.27 3.80 1.83
C GLN A 75 -24.87 4.33 1.49
N VAL A 76 -23.99 3.51 0.91
CA VAL A 76 -22.68 3.97 0.42
C VAL A 76 -22.86 4.99 -0.69
N GLU A 77 -23.64 4.66 -1.73
CA GLU A 77 -23.84 5.53 -2.89
C GLU A 77 -24.56 6.84 -2.53
N SER A 78 -25.42 6.84 -1.51
CA SER A 78 -26.03 8.06 -0.98
C SER A 78 -25.01 9.02 -0.33
N LYS A 79 -23.86 8.52 0.12
CA LYS A 79 -22.81 9.32 0.77
C LYS A 79 -21.75 9.82 -0.19
N ILE A 80 -21.29 8.95 -1.08
CA ILE A 80 -20.09 9.20 -1.91
C ILE A 80 -20.34 9.03 -3.40
N GLY A 81 -21.61 8.95 -3.81
CA GLY A 81 -21.99 8.80 -5.20
C GLY A 81 -21.71 7.41 -5.77
N LYS A 82 -21.71 7.31 -7.10
CA LYS A 82 -21.47 6.05 -7.81
C LYS A 82 -19.98 5.71 -7.86
N ALA A 83 -19.68 4.42 -7.89
CA ALA A 83 -18.32 3.93 -8.07
C ALA A 83 -17.77 4.39 -9.43
N GLN A 84 -16.52 4.85 -9.44
CA GLN A 84 -15.80 5.26 -10.64
C GLN A 84 -15.25 4.04 -11.39
N ARG A 85 -14.94 2.96 -10.66
CA ARG A 85 -14.50 1.69 -11.23
C ARG A 85 -15.09 0.50 -10.50
N ILE A 86 -15.33 -0.58 -11.24
CA ILE A 86 -15.73 -1.88 -10.68
C ILE A 86 -14.78 -2.93 -11.24
N THR A 87 -14.13 -3.69 -10.37
CA THR A 87 -13.15 -4.72 -10.71
C THR A 87 -13.42 -6.01 -9.92
N THR A 88 -13.14 -7.17 -10.49
CA THR A 88 -13.24 -8.45 -9.77
C THR A 88 -12.07 -8.60 -8.81
N ASN A 89 -12.27 -9.31 -7.70
CA ASN A 89 -11.22 -9.55 -6.71
C ASN A 89 -11.04 -11.05 -6.40
N GLU A 90 -9.97 -11.35 -5.69
CA GLU A 90 -9.48 -12.69 -5.33
C GLU A 90 -10.48 -13.51 -4.50
N TYR A 91 -11.43 -12.85 -3.81
CA TYR A 91 -12.51 -13.50 -3.07
C TYR A 91 -13.67 -13.96 -3.95
N GLY A 92 -13.57 -13.79 -5.28
CA GLY A 92 -14.67 -14.05 -6.21
C GLY A 92 -15.84 -13.08 -5.98
N THR A 93 -15.53 -11.83 -5.64
CA THR A 93 -16.48 -10.71 -5.51
C THR A 93 -15.96 -9.54 -6.34
N LYS A 94 -16.42 -8.31 -6.05
CA LYS A 94 -15.97 -7.10 -6.77
C LYS A 94 -15.50 -6.04 -5.79
N TRP A 95 -14.44 -5.32 -6.16
CA TRP A 95 -14.09 -4.02 -5.60
C TRP A 95 -14.77 -2.92 -6.41
N TYR A 96 -15.38 -1.99 -5.70
CA TYR A 96 -15.95 -0.76 -6.21
C TYR A 96 -15.04 0.38 -5.75
N SER A 97 -14.31 0.99 -6.66
CA SER A 97 -13.44 2.14 -6.39
C SER A 97 -14.28 3.41 -6.41
N TYR A 98 -14.21 4.20 -5.35
CA TYR A 98 -14.85 5.49 -5.22
C TYR A 98 -13.78 6.56 -4.99
N HIS A 99 -13.83 7.63 -5.78
CA HIS A 99 -13.04 8.84 -5.56
C HIS A 99 -13.78 10.00 -6.24
N THR A 100 -14.30 10.93 -5.47
CA THR A 100 -15.04 12.09 -5.99
C THR A 100 -14.18 13.35 -6.08
N LYS A 101 -13.00 13.34 -5.45
CA LYS A 101 -12.10 14.50 -5.35
C LYS A 101 -10.71 14.15 -5.88
N ASP A 102 -10.62 13.70 -7.13
CA ASP A 102 -9.36 13.33 -7.80
C ASP A 102 -8.47 12.44 -6.91
N TYR A 103 -9.02 11.32 -6.44
CA TYR A 103 -8.39 10.36 -5.51
C TYR A 103 -8.13 10.81 -4.06
N HIS A 104 -8.27 12.08 -3.68
CA HIS A 104 -8.07 12.51 -2.27
C HIS A 104 -9.02 11.84 -1.26
N ASP A 105 -10.13 11.29 -1.73
CA ASP A 105 -11.14 10.59 -0.95
C ASP A 105 -11.27 9.10 -1.35
N PHE A 106 -10.22 8.55 -1.98
CA PHE A 106 -10.19 7.21 -2.53
C PHE A 106 -10.52 6.14 -1.49
N VAL A 107 -11.54 5.33 -1.78
CA VAL A 107 -11.92 4.14 -1.00
C VAL A 107 -12.32 3.03 -1.95
N MET A 108 -11.87 1.81 -1.68
CA MET A 108 -12.37 0.60 -2.32
C MET A 108 -13.36 -0.10 -1.40
N VAL A 109 -14.53 -0.48 -1.94
CA VAL A 109 -15.59 -1.17 -1.18
C VAL A 109 -15.96 -2.47 -1.87
N SER A 110 -16.08 -3.55 -1.12
CA SER A 110 -16.59 -4.82 -1.62
C SER A 110 -17.88 -5.22 -0.92
N TYR A 111 -18.79 -5.84 -1.66
CA TYR A 111 -20.12 -6.18 -1.19
C TYR A 111 -20.41 -7.67 -1.30
N ILE A 112 -21.12 -8.19 -0.31
CA ILE A 112 -21.82 -9.48 -0.35
C ILE A 112 -23.26 -9.20 0.07
N ASP A 113 -24.24 -9.70 -0.69
CA ASP A 113 -25.67 -9.48 -0.45
C ASP A 113 -26.03 -7.99 -0.27
N ASN A 114 -25.45 -7.14 -1.13
CA ASN A 114 -25.56 -5.68 -1.11
C ASN A 114 -25.06 -4.99 0.17
N LYS A 115 -24.30 -5.69 1.02
CA LYS A 115 -23.72 -5.14 2.25
C LYS A 115 -22.20 -5.13 2.20
N VAL A 116 -21.60 -4.06 2.74
CA VAL A 116 -20.15 -3.89 2.81
C VAL A 116 -19.51 -5.03 3.58
N ASN A 117 -18.59 -5.73 2.92
CA ASN A 117 -17.85 -6.87 3.44
C ASN A 117 -16.33 -6.74 3.27
N GLY A 118 -15.88 -5.72 2.52
CA GLY A 118 -14.49 -5.31 2.43
C GLY A 118 -14.38 -3.80 2.28
N LEU A 119 -13.37 -3.20 2.88
CA LEU A 119 -13.07 -1.77 2.78
C LEU A 119 -11.55 -1.55 2.73
N TYR A 120 -11.09 -0.65 1.88
CA TYR A 120 -9.69 -0.24 1.83
C TYR A 120 -9.53 1.25 1.53
N THR A 121 -8.52 1.88 2.12
CA THR A 121 -8.03 3.22 1.71
C THR A 121 -6.56 3.40 2.09
N ASN A 122 -5.81 4.10 1.24
CA ASN A 122 -4.50 4.70 1.53
C ASN A 122 -4.56 6.24 1.64
N GLN A 123 -5.76 6.80 1.81
CA GLN A 123 -5.96 8.25 1.97
C GLN A 123 -6.15 8.63 3.43
N ASN A 124 -6.01 9.93 3.72
CA ASN A 124 -6.31 10.50 5.04
C ASN A 124 -7.82 10.63 5.32
N VAL A 125 -8.55 9.51 5.21
CA VAL A 125 -10.01 9.41 5.40
C VAL A 125 -10.41 8.35 6.43
N ILE A 126 -9.46 7.94 7.28
CA ILE A 126 -9.67 6.92 8.32
C ILE A 126 -10.19 7.60 9.59
N SER A 127 -11.36 7.18 10.07
CA SER A 127 -11.84 7.48 11.42
C SER A 127 -12.05 6.20 12.23
N SER A 128 -11.77 6.24 13.54
CA SER A 128 -11.92 5.06 14.40
C SER A 128 -12.19 5.39 15.85
N GLN A 129 -12.82 4.44 16.57
CA GLN A 129 -13.04 4.53 18.02
C GLN A 129 -11.74 4.51 18.80
N SER A 130 -10.77 3.71 18.35
CA SER A 130 -9.41 3.66 18.88
C SER A 130 -8.56 4.89 18.49
N GLN A 131 -9.13 5.94 17.90
CA GLN A 131 -8.41 7.15 17.49
C GLN A 131 -7.21 6.89 16.56
N ILE A 132 -7.18 5.73 15.90
CA ILE A 132 -6.22 5.38 14.86
C ILE A 132 -6.68 6.09 13.59
N LYS A 133 -5.74 6.80 12.98
CA LYS A 133 -5.90 7.56 11.74
C LYS A 133 -4.65 7.39 10.87
N TYR A 134 -4.71 7.83 9.62
CA TYR A 134 -3.53 7.95 8.76
C TYR A 134 -2.38 8.65 9.52
N GLY A 135 -1.17 8.13 9.39
CA GLY A 135 0.01 8.63 10.09
C GLY A 135 0.16 8.15 11.54
N SER A 136 -0.75 7.31 12.06
CA SER A 136 -0.60 6.78 13.42
C SER A 136 0.65 5.88 13.52
N PRO A 137 1.54 6.08 14.50
CA PRO A 137 2.71 5.23 14.68
C PRO A 137 2.36 3.76 14.94
N LYS A 138 3.13 2.82 14.37
CA LYS A 138 2.89 1.36 14.53
C LYS A 138 2.77 0.91 15.99
N ASN A 139 3.60 1.44 16.89
CA ASN A 139 3.53 1.12 18.32
C ASN A 139 2.19 1.56 18.95
N VAL A 140 1.66 2.71 18.56
CA VAL A 140 0.33 3.18 18.99
C VAL A 140 -0.77 2.29 18.42
N VAL A 141 -0.67 1.87 17.16
CA VAL A 141 -1.64 0.93 16.56
C VAL A 141 -1.67 -0.38 17.35
N ARG A 142 -0.52 -0.99 17.64
CA ARG A 142 -0.42 -2.21 18.46
C ARG A 142 -0.90 -2.00 19.90
N GLN A 143 -0.58 -0.86 20.51
CA GLN A 143 -1.05 -0.55 21.86
C GLN A 143 -2.58 -0.51 21.93
N ARG A 144 -3.24 0.03 20.90
CA ARG A 144 -4.69 0.24 20.90
C ARG A 144 -5.49 -0.95 20.37
N LEU A 145 -4.95 -1.72 19.43
CA LEU A 145 -5.62 -2.89 18.84
C LEU A 145 -5.23 -4.21 19.49
N GLY A 146 -4.16 -4.22 20.29
CA GLY A 146 -3.63 -5.43 20.92
C GLY A 146 -2.57 -6.13 20.06
N LYS A 147 -2.38 -7.43 20.29
CA LYS A 147 -1.38 -8.22 19.57
C LYS A 147 -1.90 -8.60 18.18
N PRO A 148 -1.11 -8.42 17.10
CA PRO A 148 -1.49 -8.92 15.79
C PRO A 148 -1.55 -10.45 15.76
N ILE A 149 -2.38 -10.99 14.88
CA ILE A 149 -2.35 -12.40 14.53
C ILE A 149 -1.16 -12.66 13.61
N THR A 150 -0.48 -13.79 13.80
CA THR A 150 0.69 -14.20 13.02
C THR A 150 0.37 -15.32 12.04
N GLU A 151 -0.84 -15.88 12.11
CA GLU A 151 -1.27 -16.99 11.28
C GLU A 151 -2.71 -16.79 10.85
N LYS A 152 -3.04 -17.23 9.63
CA LYS A 152 -4.40 -17.21 9.09
C LYS A 152 -4.72 -18.56 8.45
N ARG A 153 -5.81 -19.18 8.89
CA ARG A 153 -6.30 -20.44 8.32
C ARG A 153 -7.13 -20.18 7.07
N LYS A 154 -6.82 -20.87 5.98
CA LYS A 154 -7.65 -20.91 4.75
C LYS A 154 -7.89 -22.37 4.38
N GLY A 155 -9.16 -22.78 4.41
CA GLY A 155 -9.51 -24.20 4.31
C GLY A 155 -8.80 -25.03 5.39
N ASN A 156 -8.05 -26.04 4.98
CA ASN A 156 -7.29 -26.92 5.88
C ASN A 156 -5.85 -26.46 6.12
N VAL A 157 -5.40 -25.40 5.46
CA VAL A 157 -4.02 -24.91 5.53
C VAL A 157 -3.93 -23.70 6.46
N LEU A 158 -2.89 -23.67 7.29
CA LEU A 158 -2.54 -22.54 8.14
C LEU A 158 -1.38 -21.78 7.49
N TYR A 159 -1.59 -20.52 7.15
CA TYR A 159 -0.58 -19.67 6.53
C TYR A 159 0.03 -18.75 7.58
N GLU A 160 1.35 -18.64 7.58
CA GLU A 160 2.08 -17.60 8.33
C GLU A 160 1.87 -16.25 7.64
N ILE A 161 1.54 -15.23 8.43
CA ILE A 161 1.29 -13.86 7.97
C ILE A 161 2.06 -12.84 8.81
N ASP A 162 3.04 -13.28 9.61
CA ASP A 162 3.92 -12.37 10.34
C ASP A 162 4.76 -11.57 9.35
N ASN A 163 4.65 -10.23 9.42
CA ASN A 163 5.28 -9.34 8.48
C ASN A 163 5.76 -8.05 9.17
N LYS A 164 6.85 -7.48 8.67
CA LYS A 164 7.40 -6.23 9.22
C LYS A 164 6.65 -5.00 8.70
N GLU A 165 6.10 -5.07 7.49
CA GLU A 165 5.49 -3.96 6.73
C GLU A 165 4.00 -3.79 7.00
N TYR A 166 3.33 -4.80 7.56
CA TYR A 166 1.93 -4.69 7.99
C TYR A 166 1.64 -5.58 9.18
N ASP A 167 0.60 -5.24 9.94
CA ASP A 167 0.05 -6.05 11.01
C ASP A 167 -1.40 -6.40 10.68
N THR A 168 -1.82 -7.65 10.91
CA THR A 168 -3.23 -8.03 10.84
C THR A 168 -3.79 -8.28 12.24
N PHE A 169 -4.94 -7.70 12.52
CA PHE A 169 -5.71 -7.89 13.74
C PHE A 169 -7.04 -8.57 13.40
N LYS A 170 -7.62 -9.30 14.36
CA LYS A 170 -8.93 -9.92 14.20
C LYS A 170 -9.82 -9.59 15.39
N LYS A 171 -10.93 -8.89 15.15
CA LYS A 171 -11.92 -8.53 16.18
C LYS A 171 -13.32 -8.58 15.59
N HIS A 172 -14.29 -9.14 16.34
CA HIS A 172 -15.71 -9.21 15.94
C HIS A 172 -15.95 -9.67 14.48
N ASN A 173 -15.25 -10.72 14.05
CA ASN A 173 -15.34 -11.28 12.69
C ASN A 173 -14.86 -10.36 11.55
N ILE A 174 -14.02 -9.37 11.84
CA ILE A 174 -13.36 -8.53 10.85
C ILE A 174 -11.85 -8.70 11.01
N TYR A 175 -11.18 -8.95 9.90
CA TYR A 175 -9.74 -8.80 9.79
C TYR A 175 -9.43 -7.35 9.44
N THR A 176 -8.52 -6.75 10.20
CA THR A 176 -8.01 -5.41 9.95
C THR A 176 -6.52 -5.53 9.68
N THR A 177 -6.10 -5.30 8.45
CA THR A 177 -4.68 -5.17 8.10
C THR A 177 -4.30 -3.70 8.07
N ALA A 178 -3.32 -3.33 8.89
CA ALA A 178 -2.74 -2.00 8.96
C ALA A 178 -1.37 -2.02 8.28
N PHE A 179 -1.19 -1.25 7.21
CA PHE A 179 0.06 -1.16 6.47
C PHE A 179 0.88 0.03 6.94
N TYR A 180 2.19 -0.13 6.99
CA TYR A 180 3.11 0.86 7.53
C TYR A 180 4.16 1.25 6.49
N ASP A 181 4.55 2.52 6.50
CA ASP A 181 5.71 2.98 5.76
C ASP A 181 6.98 2.85 6.61
N LYS A 182 7.81 1.86 6.28
CA LYS A 182 9.07 1.62 7.01
C LYS A 182 10.11 2.72 6.80
N HIS A 183 9.92 3.59 5.82
CA HIS A 183 10.75 4.75 5.51
C HIS A 183 10.15 6.07 6.05
N ASN A 184 9.05 5.99 6.80
CA ASN A 184 8.41 7.11 7.49
C ASN A 184 7.99 6.68 8.91
N ASP A 185 8.97 6.36 9.74
CA ASP A 185 8.82 5.99 11.16
C ASP A 185 7.85 4.83 11.45
N ASN A 186 7.58 3.96 10.47
CA ASN A 186 6.54 2.93 10.54
C ASN A 186 5.16 3.53 10.87
N ASN A 187 4.85 4.69 10.31
CA ASN A 187 3.54 5.30 10.42
C ASN A 187 2.53 4.58 9.51
N LEU A 188 1.28 4.47 9.98
CA LEU A 188 0.17 3.88 9.24
C LEU A 188 -0.09 4.66 7.95
N THR A 189 -0.09 3.99 6.80
CA THR A 189 -0.40 4.58 5.49
C THR A 189 -1.75 4.12 4.95
N SER A 190 -2.14 2.87 5.20
CA SER A 190 -3.39 2.33 4.70
C SER A 190 -4.00 1.30 5.64
N ILE A 191 -5.28 1.03 5.45
CA ILE A 191 -6.01 0.03 6.20
C ILE A 191 -6.91 -0.78 5.26
N LEU A 192 -6.87 -2.10 5.43
CA LEU A 192 -7.75 -3.05 4.75
C LEU A 192 -8.62 -3.76 5.81
N LEU A 193 -9.93 -3.67 5.65
CA LEU A 193 -10.92 -4.38 6.44
C LEU A 193 -11.54 -5.47 5.57
N VAL A 194 -11.55 -6.72 6.06
CA VAL A 194 -12.18 -7.86 5.38
C VAL A 194 -13.00 -8.64 6.39
N SER A 195 -14.29 -8.85 6.12
CA SER A 195 -15.14 -9.66 7.00
C SER A 195 -14.71 -11.14 6.94
N ASN A 196 -14.98 -11.91 8.00
CA ASN A 196 -14.83 -13.37 7.97
C ASN A 196 -15.64 -13.99 6.82
N GLN A 197 -16.84 -13.45 6.53
CA GLN A 197 -17.69 -13.93 5.44
C GLN A 197 -16.98 -13.80 4.09
N MET A 198 -16.29 -12.68 3.85
CA MET A 198 -15.50 -12.46 2.64
C MET A 198 -14.22 -13.29 2.63
N GLU A 199 -13.46 -13.27 3.72
CA GLU A 199 -12.20 -14.02 3.86
C GLU A 199 -12.41 -15.53 3.63
N ASN A 200 -13.48 -16.11 4.18
CA ASN A 200 -13.76 -17.55 4.07
C ASN A 200 -14.11 -18.00 2.64
N ARG A 201 -14.34 -17.09 1.70
CA ARG A 201 -14.52 -17.42 0.27
C ARG A 201 -13.20 -17.83 -0.37
N LEU A 202 -12.09 -17.32 0.12
CA LEU A 202 -10.75 -17.56 -0.40
C LEU A 202 -10.09 -18.73 0.35
N ARG A 203 -10.27 -19.95 -0.17
CA ARG A 203 -9.83 -21.21 0.48
C ARG A 203 -8.32 -21.53 0.34
N SER A 204 -7.60 -20.78 -0.49
CA SER A 204 -6.15 -20.87 -0.73
C SER A 204 -5.53 -19.47 -0.66
N GLN A 205 -4.20 -19.36 -0.63
CA GLN A 205 -3.54 -18.05 -0.61
C GLN A 205 -3.96 -17.12 -1.76
N TYR A 206 -4.04 -17.67 -2.97
CA TYR A 206 -4.42 -16.92 -4.18
C TYR A 206 -5.82 -17.29 -4.67
N GLY A 207 -6.50 -16.32 -5.27
CA GLY A 207 -7.74 -16.52 -6.02
C GLY A 207 -7.50 -17.35 -7.29
N ALA A 208 -8.58 -17.87 -7.88
CA ALA A 208 -8.45 -18.57 -9.16
C ALA A 208 -8.11 -17.57 -10.30
N PRO A 209 -7.00 -17.76 -11.03
CA PRO A 209 -6.66 -16.89 -12.15
C PRO A 209 -7.75 -16.88 -13.22
N SER A 210 -7.99 -15.70 -13.78
CA SER A 210 -8.84 -15.50 -14.96
C SER A 210 -8.40 -14.23 -15.68
N ASP A 211 -8.75 -14.09 -16.96
CA ASP A 211 -8.50 -12.85 -17.72
C ASP A 211 -9.17 -11.64 -17.07
N ASP A 212 -10.34 -11.83 -16.47
CA ASP A 212 -11.06 -10.78 -15.75
C ASP A 212 -10.34 -10.38 -14.46
N LEU A 213 -9.81 -11.35 -13.70
CA LEU A 213 -9.04 -11.06 -12.48
C LEU A 213 -7.70 -10.40 -12.84
N GLN A 214 -7.03 -10.84 -13.90
CA GLN A 214 -5.81 -10.23 -14.43
C GLN A 214 -6.02 -8.74 -14.74
N LYS A 215 -6.99 -8.41 -15.59
CA LYS A 215 -7.33 -7.01 -15.94
C LYS A 215 -7.79 -6.22 -14.71
N SER A 216 -8.50 -6.87 -13.80
CA SER A 216 -8.95 -6.24 -12.56
C SER A 216 -7.79 -5.84 -11.66
N PHE A 217 -6.79 -6.71 -11.50
CA PHE A 217 -5.59 -6.40 -10.73
C PHE A 217 -4.77 -5.27 -11.37
N GLU A 218 -4.66 -5.23 -12.70
CA GLU A 218 -4.01 -4.12 -13.42
C GLU A 218 -4.67 -2.78 -13.09
N LEU A 219 -6.00 -2.71 -13.20
CA LEU A 219 -6.75 -1.49 -12.95
C LEU A 219 -6.79 -1.09 -11.48
N GLN A 220 -6.84 -2.07 -10.56
CA GLN A 220 -6.74 -1.81 -9.12
C GLN A 220 -5.38 -1.21 -8.78
N ASN A 221 -4.29 -1.78 -9.29
CA ASN A 221 -2.95 -1.25 -9.06
C ASN A 221 -2.78 0.17 -9.66
N PHE A 222 -3.34 0.42 -10.86
CA PHE A 222 -3.39 1.77 -11.43
C PHE A 222 -4.09 2.78 -10.51
N ASP A 223 -5.27 2.43 -9.98
CA ASP A 223 -6.03 3.29 -9.06
C ASP A 223 -5.23 3.53 -7.76
N LEU A 224 -4.58 2.50 -7.22
CA LEU A 224 -3.75 2.57 -6.01
C LEU A 224 -2.54 3.51 -6.19
N VAL A 225 -1.83 3.40 -7.32
CA VAL A 225 -0.71 4.29 -7.66
C VAL A 225 -1.17 5.75 -7.73
N ASN A 226 -2.32 6.02 -8.34
CA ASN A 226 -2.85 7.37 -8.43
C ASN A 226 -3.32 7.91 -7.08
N ALA A 227 -3.94 7.08 -6.25
CA ALA A 227 -4.29 7.45 -4.88
C ALA A 227 -3.03 7.83 -4.09
N GLU A 228 -1.96 7.04 -4.20
CA GLU A 228 -0.70 7.32 -3.51
C GLU A 228 -0.05 8.62 -3.98
N ARG A 229 -0.02 8.85 -5.30
CA ARG A 229 0.53 10.09 -5.88
C ARG A 229 -0.20 11.32 -5.36
N VAL A 230 -1.52 11.28 -5.31
CA VAL A 230 -2.35 12.38 -4.81
C VAL A 230 -2.14 12.61 -3.31
N GLN A 231 -2.00 11.55 -2.52
CA GLN A 231 -1.63 11.65 -1.10
C GLN A 231 -0.27 12.34 -0.89
N HIS A 232 0.62 12.26 -1.89
CA HIS A 232 1.91 12.95 -1.96
C HIS A 232 1.89 14.29 -2.72
N ASN A 233 0.70 14.86 -2.98
CA ASN A 233 0.50 16.12 -3.72
C ASN A 233 1.07 16.11 -5.16
N LEU A 234 1.05 14.96 -5.81
CA LEU A 234 1.43 14.79 -7.22
C LEU A 234 0.19 14.62 -8.10
N SER A 235 0.29 15.05 -9.35
CA SER A 235 -0.75 14.80 -10.36
C SER A 235 -0.91 13.31 -10.64
N THR A 236 -2.14 12.89 -10.90
CA THR A 236 -2.46 11.54 -11.36
C THR A 236 -1.82 11.25 -12.72
N LEU A 237 -1.55 9.97 -12.95
CA LEU A 237 -1.07 9.43 -14.23
C LEU A 237 -2.26 9.02 -15.09
N THR A 238 -2.15 9.26 -16.39
CA THR A 238 -3.13 8.81 -17.38
C THR A 238 -2.92 7.33 -17.68
N TYR A 239 -4.00 6.54 -17.62
CA TYR A 239 -3.94 5.14 -18.04
C TYR A 239 -3.61 5.04 -19.53
N ASN A 240 -2.62 4.23 -19.89
CA ASN A 240 -2.25 3.99 -21.28
C ASN A 240 -2.34 2.50 -21.62
N ALA A 241 -3.29 2.14 -22.50
CA ALA A 241 -3.55 0.75 -22.86
C ALA A 241 -2.39 0.08 -23.62
N ALA A 242 -1.64 0.82 -24.44
CA ALA A 242 -0.48 0.30 -25.16
C ALA A 242 0.65 -0.07 -24.18
N ILE A 243 0.96 0.84 -23.24
CA ILE A 243 1.93 0.60 -22.17
C ILE A 243 1.51 -0.59 -21.31
N SER A 244 0.23 -0.69 -20.93
CA SER A 244 -0.30 -1.84 -20.17
C SER A 244 -0.16 -3.15 -20.95
N ASN A 245 -0.33 -3.12 -22.28
CA ASN A 245 -0.12 -4.31 -23.10
C ASN A 245 1.34 -4.77 -23.09
N THR A 246 2.29 -3.84 -23.23
CA THR A 246 3.73 -4.14 -23.11
C THR A 246 4.08 -4.69 -21.72
N ALA A 247 3.59 -4.04 -20.67
CA ALA A 247 3.77 -4.51 -19.29
C ALA A 247 3.20 -5.92 -19.10
N ARG A 248 2.01 -6.21 -19.66
CA ARG A 248 1.37 -7.52 -19.55
C ARG A 248 2.15 -8.61 -20.30
N LYS A 249 2.76 -8.28 -21.44
CA LYS A 249 3.66 -9.21 -22.14
C LYS A 249 4.83 -9.61 -21.24
N HIS A 250 5.44 -8.64 -20.55
CA HIS A 250 6.56 -8.91 -19.64
C HIS A 250 6.13 -9.75 -18.43
N SER A 251 5.04 -9.40 -17.77
CA SER A 251 4.49 -10.23 -16.67
C SER A 251 4.18 -11.66 -17.13
N LYS A 252 3.63 -11.85 -18.34
CA LYS A 252 3.38 -13.17 -18.92
C LYS A 252 4.67 -13.93 -19.22
N ASP A 253 5.71 -13.25 -19.66
CA ASP A 253 7.00 -13.87 -19.94
C ASP A 253 7.66 -14.38 -18.64
N MET A 254 7.78 -13.51 -17.63
CA MET A 254 8.25 -13.87 -16.28
C MET A 254 7.46 -15.04 -15.68
N ALA A 255 6.12 -14.97 -15.71
CA ALA A 255 5.26 -16.01 -15.15
C ALA A 255 5.35 -17.35 -15.88
N LYS A 256 5.59 -17.36 -17.20
CA LYS A 256 5.72 -18.60 -17.99
C LYS A 256 7.10 -19.23 -17.87
N GLN A 257 8.14 -18.40 -17.83
CA GLN A 257 9.54 -18.84 -17.84
C GLN A 257 10.14 -18.94 -16.43
N ASN A 258 9.36 -18.65 -15.38
CA ASN A 258 9.75 -18.74 -13.97
C ASN A 258 11.01 -17.93 -13.63
N TYR A 259 11.05 -16.67 -14.08
CA TYR A 259 12.09 -15.71 -13.68
C TYR A 259 11.46 -14.39 -13.22
N PHE A 260 12.27 -13.57 -12.56
CA PHE A 260 11.85 -12.25 -12.08
C PHE A 260 12.99 -11.25 -12.26
N ASP A 261 12.98 -10.53 -13.39
CA ASP A 261 14.01 -9.56 -13.77
C ASP A 261 13.41 -8.46 -14.66
N HIS A 262 14.01 -7.27 -14.62
CA HIS A 262 13.69 -6.16 -15.53
C HIS A 262 14.10 -6.45 -16.97
N THR A 263 15.21 -7.18 -17.16
CA THR A 263 15.69 -7.61 -18.47
C THR A 263 15.11 -8.97 -18.80
N ASP A 264 14.47 -9.10 -19.97
CA ASP A 264 13.93 -10.40 -20.37
C ASP A 264 15.04 -11.40 -20.75
N LEU A 265 14.69 -12.66 -20.94
CA LEU A 265 15.66 -13.71 -21.28
C LEU A 265 16.30 -13.55 -22.66
N ASN A 266 15.77 -12.66 -23.51
CA ASN A 266 16.37 -12.28 -24.79
C ASN A 266 17.30 -11.07 -24.66
N GLY A 267 17.49 -10.53 -23.44
CA GLY A 267 18.34 -9.38 -23.17
C GLY A 267 17.66 -8.02 -23.37
N ASN A 268 16.35 -7.96 -23.60
CA ASN A 268 15.64 -6.69 -23.80
C ASN A 268 15.34 -6.04 -22.44
N SER A 269 15.75 -4.77 -22.29
CA SER A 269 15.36 -3.94 -21.16
C SER A 269 13.89 -3.49 -21.26
N PRO A 270 13.31 -2.90 -20.20
CA PRO A 270 11.97 -2.31 -20.27
C PRO A 270 11.82 -1.29 -21.40
N PHE A 271 12.89 -0.54 -21.68
CA PHE A 271 12.93 0.48 -22.73
C PHE A 271 12.93 -0.13 -24.13
N ASP A 272 13.60 -1.25 -24.31
CA ASP A 272 13.61 -1.98 -25.59
C ASP A 272 12.23 -2.56 -25.87
N ARG A 273 11.56 -3.12 -24.84
CA ARG A 273 10.19 -3.62 -24.96
C ARG A 273 9.20 -2.50 -25.31
N LEU A 274 9.30 -1.33 -24.67
CA LEU A 274 8.47 -0.17 -25.00
C LEU A 274 8.70 0.32 -26.44
N LYS A 275 9.96 0.44 -26.87
CA LYS A 275 10.31 0.84 -28.25
C LYS A 275 9.83 -0.17 -29.29
N SER A 276 10.00 -1.47 -29.01
CA SER A 276 9.53 -2.55 -29.91
C SER A 276 8.01 -2.52 -30.10
N ASP A 277 7.27 -2.01 -29.12
CA ASP A 277 5.82 -1.82 -29.19
C ASP A 277 5.43 -0.43 -29.72
N ASN A 278 6.38 0.32 -30.30
CA ASN A 278 6.21 1.66 -30.87
C ASN A 278 5.67 2.69 -29.85
N ILE A 279 6.13 2.61 -28.60
CA ILE A 279 5.78 3.57 -27.56
C ILE A 279 6.91 4.59 -27.44
N ASP A 280 6.61 5.84 -27.79
CA ASP A 280 7.52 6.96 -27.65
C ASP A 280 7.55 7.51 -26.22
N PHE A 281 8.74 7.78 -25.70
CA PHE A 281 8.96 8.40 -24.39
C PHE A 281 10.31 9.11 -24.34
N ASN A 282 10.42 10.15 -23.51
CA ASN A 282 11.70 10.80 -23.21
C ASN A 282 12.30 10.29 -21.88
N ALA A 283 11.43 9.83 -20.99
CA ALA A 283 11.76 9.16 -19.74
C ALA A 283 10.77 8.02 -19.51
N ALA A 284 11.29 6.88 -19.07
CA ALA A 284 10.48 5.75 -18.64
C ALA A 284 11.03 5.13 -17.36
N GLY A 285 10.25 4.26 -16.73
CA GLY A 285 10.65 3.50 -15.56
C GLY A 285 9.78 2.25 -15.41
N GLU A 286 10.30 1.24 -14.73
CA GLU A 286 9.58 -0.02 -14.48
C GLU A 286 9.64 -0.38 -12.99
N ASN A 287 8.52 -0.82 -12.44
CA ASN A 287 8.48 -1.56 -11.18
C ASN A 287 7.97 -2.98 -11.43
N LEU A 288 8.52 -3.94 -10.69
CA LEU A 288 8.09 -5.33 -10.72
C LEU A 288 7.66 -5.79 -9.32
N ALA A 289 6.61 -6.59 -9.25
CA ALA A 289 6.22 -7.30 -8.04
C ALA A 289 5.83 -8.74 -8.37
N TYR A 290 6.01 -9.66 -7.42
CA TYR A 290 5.70 -11.07 -7.58
C TYR A 290 5.31 -11.72 -6.25
N GLY A 291 4.25 -12.53 -6.29
CA GLY A 291 3.85 -13.41 -5.18
C GLY A 291 2.98 -12.76 -4.12
N GLN A 292 2.73 -11.45 -4.17
CA GLN A 292 1.73 -10.79 -3.33
C GLN A 292 0.32 -11.32 -3.63
N VAL A 293 -0.59 -11.27 -2.65
CA VAL A 293 -1.90 -11.92 -2.78
C VAL A 293 -2.87 -11.18 -3.72
N ASP A 294 -2.71 -9.86 -3.83
CA ASP A 294 -3.51 -8.98 -4.67
C ASP A 294 -2.77 -7.64 -4.93
N SER A 295 -3.41 -6.74 -5.69
CA SER A 295 -2.84 -5.44 -6.06
C SER A 295 -2.63 -4.47 -4.89
N ILE A 296 -3.39 -4.58 -3.80
CA ILE A 296 -3.18 -3.77 -2.58
C ILE A 296 -1.84 -4.17 -1.96
N TYR A 297 -1.61 -5.47 -1.72
CA TYR A 297 -0.35 -5.94 -1.14
C TYR A 297 0.85 -5.71 -2.08
N ALA A 298 0.67 -5.82 -3.40
CA ALA A 298 1.70 -5.48 -4.38
C ALA A 298 2.08 -4.00 -4.28
N HIS A 299 1.10 -3.10 -4.28
CA HIS A 299 1.33 -1.66 -4.17
C HIS A 299 2.03 -1.27 -2.86
N GLU A 300 1.58 -1.78 -1.72
CA GLU A 300 2.18 -1.51 -0.41
C GLU A 300 3.64 -2.00 -0.33
N GLY A 301 3.93 -3.17 -0.91
CA GLY A 301 5.29 -3.69 -1.01
C GLY A 301 6.19 -2.85 -1.92
N LEU A 302 5.67 -2.40 -3.06
CA LEU A 302 6.39 -1.48 -3.96
C LEU A 302 6.67 -0.13 -3.28
N MET A 303 5.70 0.42 -2.56
CA MET A 303 5.90 1.62 -1.78
C MET A 303 6.96 1.41 -0.70
N ASN A 304 7.04 0.25 -0.04
CA ASN A 304 8.12 -0.04 0.91
C ASN A 304 9.49 -0.35 0.26
N SER A 305 9.64 -0.26 -1.06
CA SER A 305 10.95 -0.31 -1.73
C SER A 305 11.34 1.08 -2.23
N LEU A 306 12.44 1.66 -1.73
CA LEU A 306 12.86 3.01 -2.13
C LEU A 306 13.12 3.15 -3.63
N GLY A 307 13.60 2.09 -4.29
CA GLY A 307 13.78 2.07 -5.74
C GLY A 307 12.44 2.20 -6.47
N HIS A 308 11.46 1.38 -6.09
CA HIS A 308 10.15 1.37 -6.74
C HIS A 308 9.30 2.60 -6.39
N ARG A 309 9.36 3.05 -5.12
CA ARG A 309 8.73 4.29 -4.65
C ARG A 309 9.15 5.50 -5.47
N LYS A 310 10.42 5.60 -5.85
CA LYS A 310 10.92 6.70 -6.69
C LYS A 310 10.20 6.76 -8.05
N ASN A 311 9.86 5.62 -8.64
CA ASN A 311 9.09 5.59 -9.89
C ASN A 311 7.64 6.03 -9.67
N ILE A 312 6.97 5.46 -8.65
CA ILE A 312 5.58 5.81 -8.28
C ILE A 312 5.44 7.33 -8.06
N LEU A 313 6.37 7.91 -7.30
CA LEU A 313 6.35 9.31 -6.90
C LEU A 313 7.16 10.24 -7.83
N ARG A 314 7.58 9.79 -9.01
CA ARG A 314 8.33 10.66 -9.93
C ARG A 314 7.39 11.71 -10.53
N PRO A 315 7.65 13.02 -10.35
CA PRO A 315 6.76 14.07 -10.86
C PRO A 315 6.74 14.16 -12.39
N THR A 316 7.82 13.72 -13.06
CA THR A 316 7.96 13.86 -14.52
C THR A 316 7.18 12.84 -15.33
N TYR A 317 6.70 11.74 -14.72
CA TYR A 317 5.85 10.78 -15.41
C TYR A 317 4.41 11.29 -15.48
N ASN A 318 3.73 11.01 -16.60
CA ASN A 318 2.34 11.41 -16.83
C ASN A 318 1.44 10.26 -17.35
N LYS A 319 2.02 9.11 -17.69
CA LYS A 319 1.30 7.90 -18.12
C LYS A 319 1.75 6.70 -17.30
N LEU A 320 0.81 5.78 -17.07
CA LEU A 320 1.03 4.50 -16.44
C LEU A 320 0.33 3.41 -17.25
N GLY A 321 1.04 2.32 -17.51
CA GLY A 321 0.45 1.05 -17.89
C GLY A 321 0.84 -0.04 -16.91
N VAL A 322 -0.13 -0.87 -16.53
CA VAL A 322 0.07 -1.97 -15.58
C VAL A 322 -0.26 -3.28 -16.30
N GLY A 323 0.60 -4.27 -16.12
CA GLY A 323 0.43 -5.60 -16.65
C GLY A 323 0.50 -6.65 -15.57
N VAL A 324 -0.48 -7.56 -15.53
CA VAL A 324 -0.49 -8.68 -14.58
C VAL A 324 -0.45 -9.99 -15.33
N ALA A 325 0.14 -11.03 -14.75
CA ALA A 325 -0.02 -12.41 -15.19
C ALA A 325 0.08 -13.36 -14.00
N PHE A 326 -0.42 -14.59 -14.15
CA PHE A 326 -0.33 -15.62 -13.12
C PHE A 326 0.50 -16.78 -13.65
N ASN A 327 1.36 -17.37 -12.82
CA ASN A 327 2.04 -18.64 -13.15
C ASN A 327 1.12 -19.85 -12.88
N SER A 328 1.67 -21.06 -13.07
CA SER A 328 0.95 -22.33 -12.81
C SER A 328 0.49 -22.48 -11.36
N ASP A 329 1.24 -21.90 -10.41
CA ASP A 329 0.92 -21.91 -8.97
C ASP A 329 -0.05 -20.80 -8.56
N LYS A 330 -0.62 -20.10 -9.54
CA LYS A 330 -1.56 -18.97 -9.38
C LYS A 330 -0.93 -17.74 -8.74
N GLN A 331 0.40 -17.68 -8.65
CA GLN A 331 1.12 -16.53 -8.12
C GLN A 331 1.11 -15.41 -9.16
N PRO A 332 0.64 -14.21 -8.79
CA PRO A 332 0.63 -13.06 -9.67
C PRO A 332 2.02 -12.42 -9.82
N TYR A 333 2.27 -11.90 -11.02
CA TYR A 333 3.39 -11.07 -11.42
C TYR A 333 2.82 -9.73 -11.91
N TRP A 334 3.32 -8.62 -11.37
CA TRP A 334 2.99 -7.27 -11.80
C TRP A 334 4.19 -6.61 -12.48
N THR A 335 3.90 -5.85 -13.52
CA THR A 335 4.80 -4.89 -14.16
C THR A 335 4.09 -3.54 -14.22
N GLU A 336 4.66 -2.50 -13.63
CA GLU A 336 4.21 -1.11 -13.78
C GLU A 336 5.20 -0.38 -14.69
N ASN A 337 4.75 0.08 -15.85
CA ASN A 337 5.55 0.88 -16.77
C ASN A 337 5.08 2.33 -16.77
N TYR A 338 6.01 3.23 -16.48
CA TYR A 338 5.80 4.67 -16.41
C TYR A 338 6.43 5.37 -17.60
N THR A 339 5.76 6.35 -18.19
CA THR A 339 6.35 7.23 -19.22
C THR A 339 5.91 8.69 -19.04
N ASN A 340 6.52 9.59 -19.81
CA ASN A 340 6.13 11.00 -19.89
C ASN A 340 5.52 11.40 -21.25
#